data_AF-A0A956R0Q0-F1
#
_entry.id   AF-A0A956R0Q0-F1
#
_cell.length_a   1.000
_cell.length_b   1.000
_cell.length_c   1.000
_cell.angle_alpha   90.00
_cell.angle_beta   90.00
_cell.angle_gamma   90.00
#
_symmetry.space_group_name_H-M   'P 1'
#
loop_
_entity.id
_entity.type
_entity.pdbx_description
1 polymer ?
#
loop_
_entity_poly.entity_id
_entity_poly.type
_entity_poly.pdbx_seq_one_letter_code
_entity_poly.pdbx_strand_id
1 'polypeptide(L)'
;REGSGGAGKWPTGSQRAVSGDELQLADEVEGPELDLDEFARPAQNPPPRDPSHGRPRPPTGPQHPVDDGAPGPGIGRRLLRAVIGLTVVAGLGVGAYFGGQALGLFDGQSLTRLTDLLHGKPPPEDHGRRARILGDPFAAYSAFRHEDVEALRDQGIEYHYAARHEFPQPLAALGAGEAEFVLTTLDQVLLERPAGKIVAVIDMSMGGDALILDSAEYDGLDSLEELPTYLERHGDRFESGARLALAAGTPSEYLTLELGSLLEVLGPPKEEGSRGLTIDGSFADAGAVWQALEAEQNGVVAAVLWEPWISKARGAGMSVAVSSRDLPRTVVDVLVASTSVIDGDPDLVAAVVTAYYRRVLAQQQDQAALREQVSTGDGVEPGEAEQTLAGLCIFDPFGAKPWFVATQDRPSLLDQAIGDAWFNYERAGKVSGEPPLVSDLVYASAVLTANQQLAASAPAADSDSPGSVAACLARPVEPAPKGDLGPLILPQLDGSWFTTDETGEVVAQGAEVAVDELADILAELGCRDALNLDGGGSDGKGRSGEAQGKARAQALIAGLERRELAMTMEARGEADGKQAPASRLRVLLRRPS
;
A
#
# COMPACT_ATOMS: atom_id res chain seq x y z
N ARG A 1 -6.74 53.51 65.38
CA ARG A 1 -5.72 52.46 65.22
C ARG A 1 -5.79 51.99 63.79
N GLU A 2 -4.63 51.86 63.15
CA GLU A 2 -4.39 51.71 61.70
C GLU A 2 -5.23 50.60 61.03
N GLY A 3 -5.45 50.52 59.71
CA GLY A 3 -4.95 51.24 58.54
C GLY A 3 -5.18 50.38 57.27
N SER A 4 -5.29 51.05 56.09
CA SER A 4 -5.07 50.60 54.69
C SER A 4 -5.79 49.34 54.16
N GLY A 5 -6.51 49.34 53.02
CA GLY A 5 -6.19 49.87 51.68
C GLY A 5 -5.86 48.67 50.75
N GLY A 6 -6.32 48.51 49.50
CA GLY A 6 -7.14 49.32 48.61
C GLY A 6 -7.67 48.47 47.44
N ALA A 7 -8.67 49.01 46.73
CA ALA A 7 -9.33 48.40 45.59
C ALA A 7 -8.72 48.89 44.27
N GLY A 8 -8.44 47.97 43.35
CA GLY A 8 -8.00 48.27 41.98
C GLY A 8 -9.18 48.41 41.03
N LYS A 9 -9.31 49.61 40.43
CA LYS A 9 -10.20 49.93 39.31
C LYS A 9 -9.54 49.52 37.98
N TRP A 10 -10.31 48.93 37.08
CA TRP A 10 -9.99 48.81 35.65
C TRP A 10 -10.51 50.04 34.89
N PRO A 11 -9.73 50.65 33.97
CA PRO A 11 -10.21 51.76 33.16
C PRO A 11 -10.78 51.28 31.81
N THR A 12 -11.89 51.89 31.44
CA THR A 12 -12.49 51.92 30.11
C THR A 12 -11.74 52.86 29.17
N GLY A 13 -11.59 52.45 27.90
CA GLY A 13 -11.59 53.33 26.74
C GLY A 13 -10.32 53.36 25.89
N SER A 14 -10.43 52.92 24.63
CA SER A 14 -10.25 53.84 23.49
C SER A 14 -10.77 53.19 22.20
N GLN A 15 -11.74 53.88 21.57
CA GLN A 15 -12.13 53.66 20.19
C GLN A 15 -11.06 54.31 19.29
N ARG A 16 -10.60 53.59 18.27
CA ARG A 16 -9.96 54.18 17.09
C ARG A 16 -10.77 53.77 15.87
N ALA A 17 -11.35 54.78 15.23
CA ALA A 17 -11.91 54.71 13.90
C ALA A 17 -10.79 54.39 12.89
N VAL A 18 -11.04 53.42 12.02
CA VAL A 18 -10.32 53.25 10.76
C VAL A 18 -11.34 53.51 9.66
N SER A 19 -10.95 54.42 8.77
CA SER A 19 -11.67 54.90 7.59
C SER A 19 -12.02 53.75 6.65
N GLY A 20 -13.26 53.75 6.19
CA GLY A 20 -13.65 52.99 5.01
C GLY A 20 -13.07 53.65 3.76
N ASP A 21 -12.38 52.84 2.97
CA ASP A 21 -12.21 53.09 1.55
C ASP A 21 -13.05 52.07 0.77
N GLU A 22 -13.77 52.65 -0.16
CA GLU A 22 -14.82 52.15 -1.01
C GLU A 22 -14.19 51.35 -2.17
N LEU A 23 -14.35 50.02 -2.18
CA LEU A 23 -13.99 49.19 -3.33
C LEU A 23 -15.27 48.81 -4.07
N GLN A 24 -15.41 49.45 -5.24
CA GLN A 24 -16.47 49.23 -6.21
C GLN A 24 -16.40 47.78 -6.72
N LEU A 25 -17.53 47.08 -6.56
CA LEU A 25 -17.82 45.81 -7.21
C LEU A 25 -17.91 46.03 -8.72
N ALA A 26 -17.06 45.32 -9.48
CA ALA A 26 -17.14 45.23 -10.93
C ALA A 26 -17.80 43.89 -11.30
N ASP A 27 -18.90 44.03 -12.04
CA ASP A 27 -19.51 43.19 -13.07
C ASP A 27 -19.38 41.66 -13.03
N GLU A 28 -20.58 41.07 -13.04
CA GLU A 28 -20.93 39.68 -13.33
C GLU A 28 -20.21 39.15 -14.59
N VAL A 29 -19.48 38.05 -14.42
CA VAL A 29 -19.10 37.17 -15.52
C VAL A 29 -19.95 35.91 -15.37
N GLU A 30 -20.96 35.78 -16.22
CA GLU A 30 -21.71 34.53 -16.41
C GLU A 30 -20.74 33.45 -16.93
N GLY A 31 -20.43 32.47 -16.07
CA GLY A 31 -19.78 31.23 -16.48
C GLY A 31 -20.80 30.28 -17.13
N PRO A 32 -20.37 29.37 -18.02
CA PRO A 32 -21.27 28.46 -18.71
C PRO A 32 -21.89 27.45 -17.74
N GLU A 33 -23.22 27.33 -17.78
CA GLU A 33 -23.97 26.22 -17.19
C GLU A 33 -23.41 24.89 -17.73
N LEU A 34 -22.80 24.10 -16.83
CA LEU A 34 -22.45 22.71 -17.09
C LEU A 34 -23.73 21.86 -16.97
N ASP A 35 -24.14 21.27 -18.09
CA ASP A 35 -25.26 20.33 -18.17
C ASP A 35 -24.86 19.00 -17.51
N LEU A 36 -25.36 18.78 -16.29
CA LEU A 36 -25.08 17.60 -15.47
C LEU A 36 -25.91 16.36 -15.89
N ASP A 37 -26.80 16.47 -16.89
CA ASP A 37 -27.64 15.35 -17.33
C ASP A 37 -26.97 14.46 -18.40
N GLU A 38 -25.76 14.79 -18.88
CA GLU A 38 -25.04 13.96 -19.86
C GLU A 38 -24.32 12.75 -19.24
N PHE A 39 -24.06 12.76 -17.93
CA PHE A 39 -23.35 11.67 -17.23
C PHE A 39 -24.25 10.57 -16.65
N ALA A 40 -25.59 10.70 -16.77
CA ALA A 40 -26.55 9.77 -16.16
C ALA A 40 -27.21 8.78 -17.14
N ARG A 41 -26.54 8.38 -18.23
CA ARG A 41 -27.05 7.32 -19.12
C ARG A 41 -26.50 5.95 -18.74
N PRO A 42 -27.31 5.02 -18.20
CA PRO A 42 -26.87 3.65 -17.97
C PRO A 42 -26.59 2.94 -19.31
N ALA A 43 -25.49 2.18 -19.35
CA ALA A 43 -25.12 1.34 -20.48
C ALA A 43 -26.26 0.35 -20.82
N GLN A 44 -26.80 0.45 -22.04
CA GLN A 44 -27.78 -0.50 -22.54
C GLN A 44 -27.07 -1.82 -22.89
N ASN A 45 -27.41 -2.89 -22.17
CA ASN A 45 -26.95 -4.25 -22.49
C ASN A 45 -27.36 -4.65 -23.92
N PRO A 46 -26.48 -5.29 -24.69
CA PRO A 46 -26.85 -5.82 -26.00
C PRO A 46 -27.84 -6.99 -25.85
N PRO A 47 -28.78 -7.16 -26.79
CA PRO A 47 -29.76 -8.23 -26.73
C PRO A 47 -29.12 -9.62 -26.93
N PRO A 48 -29.72 -10.69 -26.35
CA PRO A 48 -29.19 -12.04 -26.43
C PRO A 48 -29.23 -12.59 -27.86
N ARG A 49 -28.15 -13.27 -28.26
CA ARG A 49 -28.06 -13.96 -29.56
C ARG A 49 -28.87 -15.26 -29.54
N ASP A 50 -29.74 -15.40 -30.55
CA ASP A 50 -30.54 -16.58 -30.89
C ASP A 50 -29.64 -17.75 -31.35
N PRO A 51 -29.77 -18.96 -30.78
CA PRO A 51 -29.05 -20.14 -31.22
C PRO A 51 -29.93 -20.97 -32.16
N SER A 52 -30.06 -20.58 -33.43
CA SER A 52 -30.63 -21.46 -34.45
C SER A 52 -30.03 -21.21 -35.84
N HIS A 53 -29.88 -22.32 -36.59
CA HIS A 53 -29.25 -22.50 -37.91
C HIS A 53 -27.74 -22.80 -37.86
N GLY A 54 -27.19 -23.88 -38.41
CA GLY A 54 -27.68 -24.83 -39.41
C GLY A 54 -26.51 -25.16 -40.35
N ARG A 55 -25.95 -26.38 -40.27
CA ARG A 55 -24.81 -26.85 -41.09
C ARG A 55 -25.13 -26.82 -42.59
N PRO A 56 -24.15 -26.54 -43.48
CA PRO A 56 -24.21 -27.01 -44.86
C PRO A 56 -23.27 -28.20 -45.11
N ARG A 57 -23.79 -29.18 -45.87
CA ARG A 57 -23.07 -30.31 -46.50
C ARG A 57 -22.43 -29.87 -47.83
N PRO A 58 -21.46 -30.63 -48.37
CA PRO A 58 -20.63 -30.22 -49.50
C PRO A 58 -21.27 -30.58 -50.86
N PRO A 59 -20.87 -29.93 -51.98
CA PRO A 59 -21.27 -30.37 -53.30
C PRO A 59 -20.21 -31.23 -53.98
N THR A 60 -20.73 -32.28 -54.61
CA THR A 60 -20.14 -33.22 -55.57
C THR A 60 -19.76 -32.54 -56.89
N GLY A 61 -18.69 -33.02 -57.55
CA GLY A 61 -18.27 -32.62 -58.91
C GLY A 61 -19.24 -33.10 -60.03
N PRO A 62 -18.92 -32.81 -61.32
CA PRO A 62 -18.15 -33.79 -62.12
C PRO A 62 -17.21 -33.26 -63.25
N GLN A 63 -16.09 -33.99 -63.44
CA GLN A 63 -15.41 -34.54 -64.65
C GLN A 63 -15.16 -33.76 -65.98
N HIS A 64 -13.83 -33.59 -66.29
CA HIS A 64 -13.03 -33.83 -67.54
C HIS A 64 -13.37 -33.17 -68.91
N PRO A 65 -12.44 -33.06 -69.92
CA PRO A 65 -11.13 -33.72 -70.15
C PRO A 65 -9.92 -32.80 -70.56
N VAL A 66 -8.67 -33.19 -70.25
CA VAL A 66 -7.54 -33.64 -71.13
C VAL A 66 -7.03 -32.63 -72.17
N ASP A 67 -5.78 -32.16 -72.01
CA ASP A 67 -4.78 -32.21 -73.10
C ASP A 67 -3.31 -32.10 -72.61
N ASP A 68 -2.43 -32.73 -73.39
CA ASP A 68 -1.06 -33.18 -73.11
C ASP A 68 0.07 -32.13 -73.22
N GLY A 69 1.21 -32.35 -72.54
CA GLY A 69 2.49 -31.73 -72.96
C GLY A 69 3.69 -31.69 -71.98
N ALA A 70 4.37 -32.83 -71.76
CA ALA A 70 5.85 -33.03 -71.65
C ALA A 70 6.76 -32.21 -70.67
N PRO A 71 7.99 -32.67 -70.32
CA PRO A 71 8.42 -32.78 -68.92
C PRO A 71 9.56 -31.84 -68.48
N GLY A 72 9.59 -31.52 -67.17
CA GLY A 72 10.69 -30.83 -66.48
C GLY A 72 11.03 -31.46 -65.12
N PRO A 73 12.28 -31.36 -64.62
CA PRO A 73 12.87 -32.36 -63.72
C PRO A 73 12.63 -32.12 -62.21
N GLY A 74 12.23 -33.18 -61.51
CA GLY A 74 12.95 -33.64 -60.31
C GLY A 74 12.76 -32.92 -58.97
N ILE A 75 11.53 -32.79 -58.47
CA ILE A 75 11.23 -32.32 -57.09
C ILE A 75 11.54 -33.40 -56.01
N GLY A 76 11.77 -34.65 -56.40
CA GLY A 76 11.85 -35.80 -55.48
C GLY A 76 13.07 -35.87 -54.54
N ARG A 77 14.15 -35.10 -54.76
CA ARG A 77 15.37 -35.20 -53.91
C ARG A 77 15.45 -34.16 -52.78
N ARG A 78 14.68 -33.08 -52.83
CA ARG A 78 14.67 -32.05 -51.76
C ARG A 78 13.71 -32.39 -50.63
N LEU A 79 12.55 -32.98 -50.95
CA LEU A 79 11.58 -33.39 -49.94
C LEU A 79 12.08 -34.55 -49.07
N LEU A 80 12.83 -35.50 -49.66
CA LEU A 80 13.35 -36.66 -48.92
C LEU A 80 14.49 -36.29 -47.94
N ARG A 81 15.30 -35.25 -48.25
CA ARG A 81 16.32 -34.75 -47.32
C ARG A 81 15.74 -33.91 -46.19
N ALA A 82 14.67 -33.15 -46.45
CA ALA A 82 13.98 -32.39 -45.40
C ALA A 82 13.26 -33.31 -44.40
N VAL A 83 12.61 -34.38 -44.88
CA VAL A 83 11.88 -35.32 -44.01
C VAL A 83 12.85 -36.18 -43.18
N ILE A 84 13.96 -36.66 -43.77
CA ILE A 84 14.97 -37.43 -43.02
C ILE A 84 15.74 -36.55 -42.02
N GLY A 85 16.05 -35.29 -42.37
CA GLY A 85 16.70 -34.34 -41.46
C GLY A 85 15.83 -33.99 -40.24
N LEU A 86 14.52 -33.77 -40.45
CA LEU A 86 13.59 -33.45 -39.36
C LEU A 86 13.38 -34.63 -38.40
N THR A 87 13.39 -35.87 -38.92
CA THR A 87 13.15 -37.08 -38.10
C THR A 87 14.37 -37.46 -37.25
N VAL A 88 15.60 -37.22 -37.74
CA VAL A 88 16.83 -37.50 -36.98
C VAL A 88 17.08 -36.45 -35.88
N VAL A 89 16.74 -35.17 -36.12
CA VAL A 89 16.90 -34.10 -35.13
C VAL A 89 15.81 -34.18 -34.05
N ALA A 90 14.57 -34.49 -34.41
CA ALA A 90 13.50 -34.68 -33.43
C ALA A 90 13.69 -35.96 -32.59
N GLY A 91 14.18 -37.05 -33.19
CA GLY A 91 14.41 -38.32 -32.49
C GLY A 91 15.57 -38.29 -31.49
N LEU A 92 16.65 -37.57 -31.80
CA LEU A 92 17.79 -37.40 -30.88
C LEU A 92 17.53 -36.33 -29.80
N GLY A 93 16.79 -35.27 -30.13
CA GLY A 93 16.49 -34.18 -29.19
C GLY A 93 15.56 -34.61 -28.06
N VAL A 94 14.50 -35.38 -28.37
CA VAL A 94 13.53 -35.82 -27.35
C VAL A 94 14.13 -36.87 -26.41
N GLY A 95 14.95 -37.80 -26.93
CA GLY A 95 15.63 -38.81 -26.11
C GLY A 95 16.69 -38.21 -25.18
N ALA A 96 17.46 -37.23 -25.66
CA ALA A 96 18.45 -36.51 -24.85
C ALA A 96 17.79 -35.60 -23.80
N TYR A 97 16.63 -35.01 -24.12
CA TYR A 97 15.86 -34.18 -23.20
C TYR A 97 15.33 -34.98 -22.01
N PHE A 98 14.60 -36.07 -22.25
CA PHE A 98 14.06 -36.89 -21.15
C PHE A 98 15.17 -37.64 -20.39
N GLY A 99 16.23 -38.06 -21.07
CA GLY A 99 17.40 -38.66 -20.43
C GLY A 99 18.20 -37.68 -19.57
N GLY A 100 18.35 -36.43 -20.02
CA GLY A 100 19.04 -35.38 -19.29
C GLY A 100 18.23 -34.82 -18.12
N GLN A 101 16.91 -34.75 -18.23
CA GLN A 101 16.03 -34.32 -17.13
C GLN A 101 15.99 -35.36 -16.00
N ALA A 102 15.98 -36.65 -16.33
CA ALA A 102 16.08 -37.74 -15.35
C ALA A 102 17.46 -37.81 -14.64
N LEU A 103 18.48 -37.19 -15.23
CA LEU A 103 19.85 -37.12 -14.69
C LEU A 103 20.20 -35.75 -14.08
N GLY A 104 19.26 -34.79 -14.06
CA GLY A 104 19.48 -33.46 -13.50
C GLY A 104 20.46 -32.56 -14.28
N LEU A 105 20.68 -32.84 -15.57
CA LEU A 105 21.70 -32.18 -16.39
C LEU A 105 21.20 -30.91 -17.12
N PHE A 106 19.89 -30.64 -17.13
CA PHE A 106 19.32 -29.46 -17.80
C PHE A 106 18.19 -28.83 -16.98
N ASP A 107 18.26 -27.52 -16.74
CA ASP A 107 17.11 -26.71 -16.32
C ASP A 107 16.38 -26.13 -17.54
N GLY A 108 15.15 -25.65 -17.35
CA GLY A 108 14.31 -25.10 -18.41
C GLY A 108 14.89 -23.87 -19.15
N GLN A 109 15.90 -23.19 -18.60
CA GLN A 109 16.50 -21.99 -19.21
C GLN A 109 17.52 -22.32 -20.32
N SER A 110 18.00 -23.56 -20.36
CA SER A 110 19.02 -24.00 -21.31
C SER A 110 18.49 -24.11 -22.75
N LEU A 111 17.19 -24.41 -22.91
CA LEU A 111 16.52 -24.52 -24.22
C LEU A 111 16.29 -23.15 -24.87
N THR A 112 15.95 -22.13 -24.08
CA THR A 112 15.75 -20.75 -24.55
C THR A 112 17.02 -20.19 -25.19
N ARG A 113 18.18 -20.43 -24.55
CA ARG A 113 19.49 -20.04 -25.09
C ARG A 113 19.86 -20.79 -26.38
N LEU A 114 19.43 -22.04 -26.53
CA LEU A 114 19.71 -22.84 -27.73
C LEU A 114 18.81 -22.44 -28.90
N THR A 115 17.57 -22.05 -28.64
CA THR A 115 16.67 -21.46 -29.65
C THR A 115 17.17 -20.09 -30.11
N ASP A 116 17.70 -19.26 -29.21
CA ASP A 116 18.28 -17.94 -29.53
C ASP A 116 19.54 -18.05 -30.41
N LEU A 117 20.37 -19.08 -30.15
CA LEU A 117 21.54 -19.41 -30.96
C LEU A 117 21.19 -19.94 -32.36
N LEU A 118 20.07 -20.65 -32.49
CA LEU A 118 19.66 -21.26 -33.76
C LEU A 118 18.84 -20.34 -34.67
N HIS A 119 18.14 -19.35 -34.11
CA HIS A 119 17.28 -18.45 -34.89
C HIS A 119 17.94 -17.13 -35.26
N GLY A 120 19.13 -16.83 -34.73
CA GLY A 120 19.84 -15.58 -35.00
C GLY A 120 18.98 -14.39 -34.63
N LYS A 121 19.12 -13.90 -33.39
CA LYS A 121 18.41 -12.71 -32.91
C LYS A 121 18.39 -11.66 -34.05
N PRO A 122 17.20 -11.30 -34.61
CA PRO A 122 17.16 -10.27 -35.62
C PRO A 122 17.90 -9.05 -35.05
N PRO A 123 18.69 -8.33 -35.86
CA PRO A 123 19.33 -7.11 -35.38
C PRO A 123 18.24 -6.28 -34.70
N PRO A 124 18.48 -5.76 -33.48
CA PRO A 124 17.46 -4.98 -32.78
C PRO A 124 17.01 -3.90 -33.76
N GLU A 125 15.74 -3.94 -34.14
CA GLU A 125 15.16 -2.84 -34.89
C GLU A 125 15.40 -1.59 -34.05
N ASP A 126 15.92 -0.54 -34.68
CA ASP A 126 16.20 0.76 -34.08
C ASP A 126 14.86 1.44 -33.76
N HIS A 127 14.14 0.85 -32.80
CA HIS A 127 13.06 1.50 -32.09
C HIS A 127 13.77 2.41 -31.10
N GLY A 128 13.77 3.72 -31.36
CA GLY A 128 14.43 4.71 -30.51
C GLY A 128 14.16 4.49 -29.01
N ARG A 129 15.02 5.05 -28.16
CA ARG A 129 14.91 4.92 -26.70
C ARG A 129 13.52 5.41 -26.27
N ARG A 130 12.70 4.54 -25.69
CA ARG A 130 11.31 4.83 -25.31
C ARG A 130 11.12 4.60 -23.82
N ALA A 131 10.44 5.54 -23.16
CA ALA A 131 10.01 5.43 -21.77
C ALA A 131 8.49 5.59 -21.69
N ARG A 132 7.76 4.48 -21.77
CA ARG A 132 6.33 4.40 -21.45
C ARG A 132 6.18 4.09 -19.96
N ILE A 133 5.63 5.03 -19.22
CA ILE A 133 5.36 4.92 -17.78
C ILE A 133 3.86 4.80 -17.57
N LEU A 134 3.43 3.71 -16.92
CA LEU A 134 2.05 3.57 -16.46
C LEU A 134 1.95 4.04 -15.01
N GLY A 135 0.97 4.87 -14.68
CA GLY A 135 0.73 5.30 -13.30
C GLY A 135 -0.64 5.94 -13.11
N ASP A 136 -1.03 6.12 -11.85
CA ASP A 136 -2.28 6.80 -11.48
C ASP A 136 -2.14 8.32 -11.48
N PRO A 137 -3.24 9.08 -11.55
CA PRO A 137 -3.21 10.52 -11.30
C PRO A 137 -2.80 10.89 -9.86
N PHE A 138 -2.40 9.94 -9.01
CA PHE A 138 -1.97 10.18 -7.64
C PHE A 138 -0.92 11.30 -7.50
N ALA A 139 -1.04 12.10 -6.43
CA ALA A 139 -0.27 13.32 -6.20
C ALA A 139 1.26 13.08 -6.14
N ALA A 140 1.70 11.99 -5.50
CA ALA A 140 3.12 11.66 -5.42
C ALA A 140 3.73 11.35 -6.80
N TYR A 141 2.91 10.91 -7.75
CA TYR A 141 3.35 10.59 -9.12
C TYR A 141 3.40 11.83 -10.02
N SER A 142 2.96 12.99 -9.52
CA SER A 142 2.86 14.23 -10.29
C SER A 142 4.17 14.63 -10.96
N ALA A 143 5.33 14.35 -10.33
CA ALA A 143 6.64 14.67 -10.90
C ALA A 143 6.88 14.00 -12.28
N PHE A 144 6.34 12.79 -12.52
CA PHE A 144 6.42 12.12 -13.82
C PHE A 144 5.54 12.78 -14.90
N ARG A 145 4.55 13.57 -14.50
CA ARG A 145 3.65 14.29 -15.41
C ARG A 145 4.13 15.71 -15.70
N HIS A 146 5.31 16.10 -15.20
CA HIS A 146 5.87 17.44 -15.38
C HIS A 146 6.71 17.54 -16.66
N GLU A 147 6.70 18.71 -17.31
CA GLU A 147 7.46 18.99 -18.54
C GLU A 147 8.98 18.77 -18.38
N ASP A 148 9.53 18.99 -17.18
CA ASP A 148 10.94 18.70 -16.88
C ASP A 148 11.32 17.22 -17.07
N VAL A 149 10.37 16.30 -16.88
CA VAL A 149 10.56 14.88 -17.16
C VAL A 149 10.33 14.61 -18.65
N GLU A 150 9.45 15.36 -19.31
CA GLU A 150 9.34 15.35 -20.77
C GLU A 150 10.62 15.82 -21.47
N ALA A 151 11.46 16.62 -20.81
CA ALA A 151 12.78 17.02 -21.31
C ALA A 151 13.75 15.83 -21.52
N LEU A 152 13.38 14.60 -21.11
CA LEU A 152 14.03 13.38 -21.60
C LEU A 152 13.99 13.29 -23.14
N ARG A 153 13.01 13.90 -23.81
CA ARG A 153 12.94 14.04 -25.27
C ARG A 153 14.16 14.75 -25.87
N ASP A 154 14.76 15.70 -25.16
CA ASP A 154 15.98 16.39 -25.59
C ASP A 154 17.20 15.45 -25.60
N GLN A 155 17.12 14.34 -24.88
CA GLN A 155 18.13 13.27 -24.85
C GLN A 155 17.83 12.15 -25.87
N GLY A 156 16.88 12.39 -26.79
CA GLY A 156 16.44 11.40 -27.77
C GLY A 156 15.62 10.27 -27.16
N ILE A 157 15.01 10.48 -25.99
CA ILE A 157 14.11 9.50 -25.34
C ILE A 157 12.67 9.90 -25.62
N GLU A 158 11.95 9.07 -26.36
CA GLU A 158 10.51 9.22 -26.54
C GLU A 158 9.79 8.89 -25.21
N TYR A 159 9.27 9.93 -24.56
CA TYR A 159 8.60 9.84 -23.27
C TYR A 159 7.07 9.89 -23.40
N HIS A 160 6.39 8.95 -22.73
CA HIS A 160 4.93 8.89 -22.62
C HIS A 160 4.53 8.46 -21.21
N TYR A 161 3.60 9.20 -20.61
CA TYR A 161 2.92 8.81 -19.36
C TYR A 161 1.48 8.43 -19.69
N ALA A 162 1.02 7.27 -19.24
CA ALA A 162 -0.34 6.80 -19.45
C ALA A 162 -0.99 6.36 -18.14
N ALA A 163 -2.31 6.50 -18.06
CA ALA A 163 -3.05 6.14 -16.87
C ALA A 163 -3.11 4.61 -16.72
N ARG A 164 -2.76 4.08 -15.54
CA ARG A 164 -2.69 2.61 -15.35
C ARG A 164 -4.05 1.92 -15.52
N HIS A 165 -5.16 2.58 -15.18
CA HIS A 165 -6.50 1.99 -15.19
C HIS A 165 -6.99 1.65 -16.61
N GLU A 166 -6.31 2.17 -17.64
CA GLU A 166 -6.49 1.75 -19.03
C GLU A 166 -5.99 0.31 -19.28
N PHE A 167 -5.24 -0.26 -18.32
CA PHE A 167 -4.66 -1.60 -18.36
C PHE A 167 -5.28 -2.49 -17.28
N PRO A 168 -5.89 -3.64 -17.64
CA PRO A 168 -6.47 -4.56 -16.66
C PRO A 168 -5.44 -5.16 -15.70
N GLN A 169 -4.18 -5.27 -16.12
CA GLN A 169 -3.05 -5.81 -15.35
C GLN A 169 -1.80 -4.97 -15.65
N PRO A 170 -1.65 -3.78 -15.02
CA PRO A 170 -0.58 -2.85 -15.34
C PRO A 170 0.83 -3.46 -15.21
N LEU A 171 1.05 -4.31 -14.19
CA LEU A 171 2.34 -4.95 -13.96
C LEU A 171 2.66 -6.05 -15.00
N ALA A 172 1.65 -6.67 -15.62
CA ALA A 172 1.84 -7.61 -16.72
C ALA A 172 2.32 -6.91 -18.01
N ALA A 173 2.01 -5.62 -18.18
CA ALA A 173 2.44 -4.81 -19.32
C ALA A 173 3.98 -4.73 -19.45
N LEU A 174 4.71 -4.86 -18.33
CA LEU A 174 6.17 -4.93 -18.31
C LEU A 174 6.70 -6.16 -19.06
N GLY A 175 6.09 -7.33 -18.82
CA GLY A 175 6.47 -8.58 -19.47
C GLY A 175 6.01 -8.67 -20.93
N ALA A 176 4.90 -8.00 -21.26
CA ALA A 176 4.37 -7.91 -22.62
C ALA A 176 5.15 -6.90 -23.50
N GLY A 177 6.01 -6.07 -22.91
CA GLY A 177 6.70 -4.97 -23.63
C GLY A 177 5.78 -3.80 -23.96
N GLU A 178 4.59 -3.74 -23.37
CA GLU A 178 3.61 -2.66 -23.55
C GLU A 178 4.02 -1.41 -22.77
N ALA A 179 4.77 -1.58 -21.67
CA ALA A 179 5.36 -0.50 -20.89
C ALA A 179 6.81 -0.81 -20.51
N GLU A 180 7.66 0.23 -20.41
CA GLU A 180 8.99 0.09 -19.84
C GLU A 180 8.98 0.24 -18.31
N PHE A 181 8.06 1.05 -17.78
CA PHE A 181 7.94 1.33 -16.36
C PHE A 181 6.49 1.32 -15.88
N VAL A 182 6.29 0.92 -14.63
CA VAL A 182 4.99 0.95 -13.94
C VAL A 182 5.20 1.52 -12.55
N LEU A 183 4.38 2.50 -12.19
CA LEU A 183 4.22 3.01 -10.83
C LEU A 183 3.15 2.19 -10.12
N THR A 184 3.48 1.72 -8.92
CA THR A 184 2.59 0.90 -8.09
C THR A 184 3.10 0.88 -6.66
N THR A 185 2.34 0.27 -5.75
CA THR A 185 2.81 -0.03 -4.40
C THR A 185 3.66 -1.31 -4.33
N LEU A 186 4.54 -1.36 -3.33
CA LEU A 186 5.42 -2.49 -3.03
C LEU A 186 4.65 -3.81 -2.86
N ASP A 187 3.54 -3.75 -2.14
CA ASP A 187 2.71 -4.92 -1.84
C ASP A 187 2.18 -5.59 -3.12
N GLN A 188 1.82 -4.80 -4.15
CA GLN A 188 1.39 -5.33 -5.45
C GLN A 188 2.54 -5.99 -6.21
N VAL A 189 3.78 -5.46 -6.08
CA VAL A 189 4.97 -6.11 -6.65
C VAL A 189 5.19 -7.50 -6.03
N LEU A 190 4.97 -7.63 -4.72
CA LEU A 190 5.12 -8.89 -3.99
C LEU A 190 4.05 -9.92 -4.35
N LEU A 191 2.80 -9.47 -4.52
CA LEU A 191 1.68 -10.31 -4.95
C LEU A 191 1.82 -10.77 -6.40
N GLU A 192 2.04 -9.84 -7.33
CA GLU A 192 1.99 -10.13 -8.77
C GLU A 192 3.31 -10.67 -9.33
N ARG A 193 4.44 -10.38 -8.68
CA ARG A 193 5.80 -10.79 -9.09
C ARG A 193 6.08 -10.53 -10.58
N PRO A 194 6.04 -9.26 -11.03
CA PRO A 194 6.17 -8.90 -12.43
C PRO A 194 7.53 -9.28 -13.04
N ALA A 195 7.59 -9.27 -14.37
CA ALA A 195 8.83 -9.36 -15.14
C ALA A 195 9.61 -8.02 -15.13
N GLY A 196 9.98 -7.55 -13.93
CA GLY A 196 10.64 -6.29 -13.71
C GLY A 196 11.29 -6.19 -12.34
N LYS A 197 11.98 -5.08 -12.09
CA LYS A 197 12.61 -4.78 -10.80
C LYS A 197 12.28 -3.37 -10.35
N ILE A 198 12.23 -3.19 -9.04
CA ILE A 198 12.09 -1.88 -8.38
C ILE A 198 13.37 -1.08 -8.65
N VAL A 199 13.20 0.10 -9.26
CA VAL A 199 14.28 1.02 -9.66
C VAL A 199 14.26 2.35 -8.90
N ALA A 200 13.16 2.67 -8.22
CA ALA A 200 13.02 3.82 -7.34
C ALA A 200 11.93 3.57 -6.28
N VAL A 201 12.06 4.21 -5.12
CA VAL A 201 10.98 4.39 -4.15
C VAL A 201 10.49 5.83 -4.31
N ILE A 202 9.19 5.99 -4.47
CA ILE A 202 8.55 7.23 -4.90
C ILE A 202 8.09 8.02 -3.68
N ASP A 203 7.25 7.38 -2.88
CA ASP A 203 6.77 7.93 -1.63
C ASP A 203 6.39 6.83 -0.64
N MET A 204 6.11 7.26 0.58
CA MET A 204 5.54 6.43 1.64
C MET A 204 4.35 7.17 2.21
N SER A 205 3.22 6.48 2.34
CA SER A 205 2.02 7.05 2.93
C SER A 205 2.26 7.35 4.41
N MET A 206 1.88 8.56 4.81
CA MET A 206 2.12 9.18 6.11
C MET A 206 0.83 9.79 6.67
N GLY A 207 -0.26 9.04 6.55
CA GLY A 207 -1.63 9.47 6.85
C GLY A 207 -2.49 9.69 5.61
N GLY A 208 -1.95 9.38 4.41
CA GLY A 208 -2.67 9.41 3.14
C GLY A 208 -3.63 8.24 2.93
N ASP A 209 -3.60 7.24 3.82
CA ASP A 209 -4.53 6.10 3.89
C ASP A 209 -5.03 5.98 5.33
N ALA A 210 -6.32 5.71 5.53
CA ALA A 210 -6.89 5.66 6.87
C ALA A 210 -8.14 4.80 6.99
N LEU A 211 -8.31 4.21 8.17
CA LEU A 211 -9.57 3.67 8.66
C LEU A 211 -10.40 4.81 9.26
N ILE A 212 -11.54 5.05 8.62
CA ILE A 212 -12.54 6.04 8.99
C ILE A 212 -13.69 5.36 9.73
N LEU A 213 -14.09 5.95 10.84
CA LEU A 213 -15.28 5.62 11.62
C LEU A 213 -16.31 6.76 11.50
N ASP A 214 -17.40 6.68 12.25
CA ASP A 214 -18.41 7.75 12.34
C ASP A 214 -19.14 7.99 11.00
N SER A 215 -19.60 6.91 10.35
CA SER A 215 -20.40 7.00 9.11
C SER A 215 -21.70 7.79 9.33
N ALA A 216 -22.33 8.29 8.25
CA ALA A 216 -23.60 9.02 8.35
C ALA A 216 -24.71 8.22 9.06
N GLU A 217 -24.67 6.89 8.96
CA GLU A 217 -25.64 5.98 9.56
C GLU A 217 -25.39 5.73 11.07
N TYR A 218 -24.17 5.97 11.51
CA TYR A 218 -23.64 5.51 12.78
C TYR A 218 -22.82 6.61 13.45
N ASP A 219 -23.54 7.66 13.86
CA ASP A 219 -22.95 8.84 14.49
C ASP A 219 -22.38 8.54 15.89
N GLY A 220 -21.25 9.17 16.20
CA GLY A 220 -20.59 9.09 17.50
C GLY A 220 -19.70 7.86 17.72
N LEU A 221 -19.47 7.02 16.70
CA LEU A 221 -18.43 5.99 16.76
C LEU A 221 -17.08 6.64 16.46
N ASP A 222 -16.40 7.15 17.49
CA ASP A 222 -15.18 7.95 17.31
C ASP A 222 -13.87 7.20 17.56
N SER A 223 -13.93 5.98 18.10
CA SER A 223 -12.75 5.18 18.42
C SER A 223 -12.96 3.68 18.19
N LEU A 224 -11.84 2.99 17.96
CA LEU A 224 -11.84 1.54 17.81
C LEU A 224 -12.21 0.79 19.09
N GLU A 225 -11.93 1.38 20.26
CA GLU A 225 -12.34 0.81 21.55
C GLU A 225 -13.87 0.66 21.66
N GLU A 226 -14.61 1.61 21.08
CA GLU A 226 -16.08 1.62 21.14
C GLU A 226 -16.73 0.66 20.14
N LEU A 227 -16.01 0.29 19.07
CA LEU A 227 -16.52 -0.50 17.96
C LEU A 227 -17.19 -1.83 18.40
N PRO A 228 -16.62 -2.67 19.29
CA PRO A 228 -17.29 -3.90 19.72
C PRO A 228 -18.62 -3.63 20.43
N THR A 229 -18.63 -2.67 21.37
CA THR A 229 -19.85 -2.29 22.09
C THR A 229 -20.89 -1.68 21.15
N TYR A 230 -20.43 -0.96 20.14
CA TYR A 230 -21.26 -0.40 19.08
C TYR A 230 -21.94 -1.50 18.26
N LEU A 231 -21.16 -2.47 17.78
CA LEU A 231 -21.63 -3.61 17.01
C LEU A 231 -22.62 -4.47 17.81
N GLU A 232 -22.43 -4.66 19.11
CA GLU A 232 -23.40 -5.35 19.98
C GLU A 232 -24.76 -4.65 20.04
N ARG A 233 -24.77 -3.31 20.05
CA ARG A 233 -26.01 -2.52 20.14
C ARG A 233 -26.71 -2.37 18.79
N HIS A 234 -25.94 -2.33 17.70
CA HIS A 234 -26.43 -1.86 16.41
C HIS A 234 -26.21 -2.84 15.24
N GLY A 235 -25.44 -3.91 15.43
CA GLY A 235 -25.02 -4.84 14.35
C GLY A 235 -26.17 -5.62 13.71
N ASP A 236 -27.27 -5.84 14.45
CA ASP A 236 -28.45 -6.53 13.94
C ASP A 236 -29.41 -5.63 13.14
N ARG A 237 -29.13 -4.32 13.05
CA ARG A 237 -29.97 -3.34 12.36
C ARG A 237 -30.11 -3.63 10.85
N PHE A 238 -29.13 -4.33 10.26
CA PHE A 238 -29.12 -4.69 8.84
C PHE A 238 -29.15 -6.19 8.64
N GLU A 239 -29.91 -6.64 7.64
CA GLU A 239 -29.89 -8.05 7.24
C GLU A 239 -28.49 -8.51 6.80
N SER A 240 -27.72 -7.60 6.18
CA SER A 240 -26.32 -7.80 5.79
C SER A 240 -25.32 -7.74 6.94
N GLY A 241 -25.74 -7.31 8.14
CA GLY A 241 -24.84 -6.96 9.23
C GLY A 241 -24.04 -5.67 8.97
N ALA A 242 -23.20 -5.32 9.94
CA ALA A 242 -22.27 -4.20 9.85
C ALA A 242 -21.07 -4.54 8.94
N ARG A 243 -20.66 -3.57 8.12
CA ARG A 243 -19.61 -3.73 7.11
C ARG A 243 -18.54 -2.66 7.25
N LEU A 244 -17.28 -3.07 7.10
CA LEU A 244 -16.15 -2.21 6.82
C LEU A 244 -15.93 -2.21 5.31
N ALA A 245 -16.11 -1.07 4.66
CA ALA A 245 -16.00 -0.93 3.21
C ALA A 245 -14.56 -0.58 2.78
N LEU A 246 -14.09 -1.22 1.71
CA LEU A 246 -12.81 -0.89 1.07
C LEU A 246 -12.86 -1.20 -0.43
N ALA A 247 -11.91 -0.64 -1.20
CA ALA A 247 -11.67 -1.04 -2.58
C ALA A 247 -10.64 -2.17 -2.61
N ALA A 248 -10.98 -3.36 -3.14
CA ALA A 248 -10.04 -4.47 -3.20
C ALA A 248 -8.94 -4.26 -4.26
N GLY A 249 -7.75 -4.83 -4.05
CA GLY A 249 -6.61 -4.70 -4.97
C GLY A 249 -5.96 -3.30 -4.97
N THR A 250 -6.10 -2.57 -3.86
CA THR A 250 -5.64 -1.19 -3.71
C THR A 250 -4.97 -1.00 -2.35
N PRO A 251 -4.31 0.15 -2.08
CA PRO A 251 -3.70 0.43 -0.78
C PRO A 251 -4.66 0.23 0.41
N SER A 252 -5.97 0.45 0.24
CA SER A 252 -6.96 0.22 1.30
C SER A 252 -7.06 -1.24 1.73
N GLU A 253 -7.01 -2.19 0.79
CA GLU A 253 -7.01 -3.61 1.14
C GLU A 253 -5.75 -3.97 1.92
N TYR A 254 -4.60 -3.47 1.47
CA TYR A 254 -3.33 -3.75 2.12
C TYR A 254 -3.26 -3.16 3.53
N LEU A 255 -3.67 -1.90 3.73
CA LEU A 255 -3.80 -1.31 5.07
C LEU A 255 -4.75 -2.13 5.95
N THR A 256 -5.83 -2.68 5.40
CA THR A 256 -6.74 -3.55 6.15
C THR A 256 -6.07 -4.86 6.60
N LEU A 257 -5.16 -5.43 5.79
CA LEU A 257 -4.41 -6.63 6.16
C LEU A 257 -3.41 -6.36 7.30
N GLU A 258 -2.76 -5.20 7.30
CA GLU A 258 -1.92 -4.76 8.41
C GLU A 258 -2.73 -4.60 9.70
N LEU A 259 -3.90 -3.99 9.58
CA LEU A 259 -4.87 -3.86 10.67
C LEU A 259 -5.53 -5.19 11.04
N GLY A 260 -5.22 -6.29 10.36
CA GLY A 260 -5.91 -7.58 10.49
C GLY A 260 -6.01 -8.07 11.93
N SER A 261 -4.94 -8.04 12.72
CA SER A 261 -4.99 -8.43 14.15
C SER A 261 -5.87 -7.50 14.97
N LEU A 262 -5.83 -6.19 14.69
CA LEU A 262 -6.67 -5.19 15.36
C LEU A 262 -8.15 -5.42 15.01
N LEU A 263 -8.47 -5.61 13.74
CA LEU A 263 -9.84 -5.84 13.26
C LEU A 263 -10.38 -7.21 13.70
N GLU A 264 -9.56 -8.25 13.77
CA GLU A 264 -9.92 -9.56 14.32
C GLU A 264 -10.21 -9.50 15.83
N VAL A 265 -9.48 -8.66 16.56
CA VAL A 265 -9.71 -8.41 17.98
C VAL A 265 -11.03 -7.66 18.21
N LEU A 266 -11.32 -6.69 17.36
CA LEU A 266 -12.52 -5.85 17.46
C LEU A 266 -13.76 -6.48 16.80
N GLY A 267 -13.57 -7.52 16.00
CA GLY A 267 -14.54 -8.03 15.03
C GLY A 267 -15.58 -9.08 15.47
N PRO A 268 -15.39 -9.92 16.50
CA PRO A 268 -16.36 -10.99 16.75
C PRO A 268 -17.14 -10.84 18.06
N PRO A 269 -18.49 -10.80 18.01
CA PRO A 269 -19.28 -11.63 18.89
C PRO A 269 -19.18 -13.08 18.39
N LYS A 270 -18.59 -13.96 19.21
CA LYS A 270 -18.22 -15.36 18.88
C LYS A 270 -19.40 -16.34 18.99
N GLU A 271 -20.64 -15.87 19.04
CA GLU A 271 -21.81 -16.73 19.18
C GLU A 271 -22.47 -17.02 17.82
N GLU A 272 -22.95 -18.25 17.67
CA GLU A 272 -23.67 -18.69 16.48
C GLU A 272 -24.98 -17.87 16.35
N GLY A 273 -24.96 -16.86 15.47
CA GLY A 273 -26.08 -15.95 15.22
C GLY A 273 -25.80 -14.46 15.46
N SER A 274 -24.66 -14.09 16.03
CA SER A 274 -24.30 -12.68 16.20
C SER A 274 -23.60 -12.10 14.97
N ARG A 275 -24.12 -11.01 14.42
CA ARG A 275 -23.59 -10.33 13.22
C ARG A 275 -22.41 -9.42 13.59
N GLY A 276 -21.19 -9.96 13.50
CA GLY A 276 -19.95 -9.19 13.65
C GLY A 276 -19.67 -8.26 12.47
N LEU A 277 -18.54 -7.54 12.55
CA LEU A 277 -18.06 -6.70 11.46
C LEU A 277 -17.56 -7.59 10.30
N THR A 278 -18.10 -7.37 9.11
CA THR A 278 -17.62 -8.03 7.88
C THR A 278 -16.84 -7.05 7.02
N ILE A 279 -15.81 -7.54 6.31
CA ILE A 279 -15.05 -6.73 5.35
C ILE A 279 -15.72 -6.85 3.98
N ASP A 280 -16.05 -5.71 3.36
CA ASP A 280 -16.61 -5.64 2.02
C ASP A 280 -15.63 -4.92 1.07
N GLY A 281 -14.96 -5.73 0.25
CA GLY A 281 -14.03 -5.28 -0.78
C GLY A 281 -14.64 -5.09 -2.17
N SER A 282 -15.98 -5.12 -2.31
CA SER A 282 -16.65 -5.11 -3.62
C SER A 282 -16.70 -3.74 -4.32
N PHE A 283 -16.18 -2.70 -3.68
CA PHE A 283 -16.16 -1.34 -4.22
C PHE A 283 -15.07 -1.18 -5.29
N ALA A 284 -15.39 -0.42 -6.34
CA ALA A 284 -14.49 -0.22 -7.47
C ALA A 284 -13.28 0.67 -7.14
N ASP A 285 -13.49 1.69 -6.30
CA ASP A 285 -12.48 2.67 -5.88
C ASP A 285 -12.87 3.33 -4.55
N ALA A 286 -11.97 4.14 -3.98
CA ALA A 286 -12.23 4.86 -2.74
C ALA A 286 -13.37 5.90 -2.82
N GLY A 287 -13.72 6.38 -4.02
CA GLY A 287 -14.88 7.27 -4.20
C GLY A 287 -16.20 6.53 -4.04
N ALA A 288 -16.29 5.30 -4.55
CA ALA A 288 -17.43 4.42 -4.32
C ALA A 288 -17.55 4.02 -2.84
N VAL A 289 -16.41 3.78 -2.16
CA VAL A 289 -16.39 3.54 -0.70
C VAL A 289 -16.88 4.77 0.07
N TRP A 290 -16.41 5.96 -0.30
CA TRP A 290 -16.84 7.22 0.30
C TRP A 290 -18.36 7.44 0.16
N GLN A 291 -18.91 7.25 -1.03
CA GLN A 291 -20.36 7.34 -1.25
C GLN A 291 -21.15 6.37 -0.38
N ALA A 292 -20.61 5.17 -0.15
CA ALA A 292 -21.22 4.20 0.74
C ALA A 292 -21.13 4.63 2.21
N LEU A 293 -20.03 5.26 2.62
CA LEU A 293 -19.88 5.79 3.97
C LEU A 293 -20.84 6.97 4.27
N GLU A 294 -21.16 7.78 3.25
CA GLU A 294 -22.13 8.88 3.35
C GLU A 294 -23.60 8.44 3.25
N ALA A 295 -23.85 7.25 2.70
CA ALA A 295 -25.21 6.77 2.49
C ALA A 295 -25.81 6.15 3.75
N GLU A 296 -27.10 6.43 4.00
CA GLU A 296 -27.87 5.79 5.06
C GLU A 296 -28.44 4.42 4.61
N GLN A 297 -28.78 3.57 5.58
CA GLN A 297 -29.49 2.31 5.41
C GLN A 297 -28.76 1.26 4.56
N ASN A 298 -27.43 1.27 4.61
CA ASN A 298 -26.61 0.31 3.86
C ASN A 298 -25.75 -0.56 4.79
N GLY A 299 -25.63 -0.26 6.08
CA GLY A 299 -24.86 -1.05 7.04
C GLY A 299 -23.34 -0.90 6.93
N VAL A 300 -22.83 0.08 6.18
CA VAL A 300 -21.40 0.46 6.23
C VAL A 300 -21.16 1.30 7.48
N VAL A 301 -20.42 0.75 8.45
CA VAL A 301 -20.10 1.43 9.73
C VAL A 301 -18.74 2.13 9.71
N ALA A 302 -17.85 1.65 8.85
CA ALA A 302 -16.47 2.06 8.76
C ALA A 302 -15.98 1.89 7.33
N ALA A 303 -14.94 2.62 6.96
CA ALA A 303 -14.34 2.50 5.64
C ALA A 303 -12.82 2.69 5.71
N VAL A 304 -12.09 2.02 4.83
CA VAL A 304 -10.70 2.38 4.56
C VAL A 304 -10.65 3.22 3.31
N LEU A 305 -10.10 4.42 3.43
CA LEU A 305 -10.04 5.45 2.39
C LEU A 305 -8.59 5.89 2.17
N TRP A 306 -8.33 6.51 1.03
CA TRP A 306 -7.14 7.32 0.76
C TRP A 306 -7.52 8.73 0.30
N GLU A 307 -6.56 9.65 0.27
CA GLU A 307 -6.79 11.03 -0.17
C GLU A 307 -7.30 11.10 -1.63
N PRO A 308 -8.29 11.95 -1.92
CA PRO A 308 -8.78 13.04 -1.08
C PRO A 308 -9.93 12.68 -0.12
N TRP A 309 -10.38 11.43 -0.12
CA TRP A 309 -11.60 11.03 0.57
C TRP A 309 -11.47 11.08 2.09
N ILE A 310 -10.26 10.95 2.62
CA ILE A 310 -9.95 11.17 4.04
C ILE A 310 -10.19 12.64 4.42
N SER A 311 -9.67 13.59 3.62
CA SER A 311 -9.91 15.02 3.82
C SER A 311 -11.39 15.36 3.82
N LYS A 312 -12.16 14.76 2.90
CA LYS A 312 -13.63 14.90 2.86
C LYS A 312 -14.31 14.31 4.11
N ALA A 313 -13.90 13.13 4.55
CA ALA A 313 -14.41 12.51 5.77
C ALA A 313 -14.17 13.40 7.01
N ARG A 314 -12.95 13.93 7.18
CA ARG A 314 -12.64 14.89 8.25
C ARG A 314 -13.50 16.15 8.16
N GLY A 315 -13.68 16.68 6.95
CA GLY A 315 -14.54 17.83 6.69
C GLY A 315 -16.02 17.60 7.05
N ALA A 316 -16.48 16.36 6.89
CA ALA A 316 -17.81 15.91 7.31
C ALA A 316 -17.93 15.65 8.82
N GLY A 317 -16.84 15.80 9.59
CA GLY A 317 -16.80 15.58 11.03
C GLY A 317 -16.51 14.13 11.45
N MET A 318 -16.26 13.24 10.48
CA MET A 318 -15.98 11.83 10.73
C MET A 318 -14.62 11.63 11.40
N SER A 319 -14.44 10.48 12.05
CA SER A 319 -13.24 10.19 12.83
C SER A 319 -12.24 9.33 12.07
N VAL A 320 -10.98 9.79 12.03
CA VAL A 320 -9.85 8.96 11.60
C VAL A 320 -9.40 8.14 12.80
N ALA A 321 -9.61 6.84 12.75
CA ALA A 321 -9.27 5.93 13.85
C ALA A 321 -7.81 5.48 13.79
N VAL A 322 -7.35 5.06 12.62
CA VAL A 322 -5.97 4.65 12.35
C VAL A 322 -5.60 5.11 10.96
N SER A 323 -4.35 5.48 10.76
CA SER A 323 -3.83 5.88 9.47
C SER A 323 -2.51 5.19 9.14
N SER A 324 -2.09 5.26 7.88
CA SER A 324 -0.75 4.80 7.44
C SER A 324 0.39 5.53 8.15
N ARG A 325 0.11 6.63 8.87
CA ARG A 325 1.09 7.27 9.72
C ARG A 325 1.41 6.47 10.98
N ASP A 326 0.40 5.78 11.51
CA ASP A 326 0.50 4.95 12.70
C ASP A 326 1.17 3.60 12.37
N LEU A 327 1.24 3.26 11.09
CA LEU A 327 1.87 2.07 10.52
C LEU A 327 2.89 2.48 9.44
N PRO A 328 4.00 3.14 9.84
CA PRO A 328 4.96 3.63 8.86
C PRO A 328 5.59 2.49 8.07
N ARG A 329 5.85 2.73 6.78
CA ARG A 329 6.38 1.76 5.79
C ARG A 329 5.40 0.68 5.32
N THR A 330 4.14 0.74 5.74
CA THR A 330 3.09 -0.10 5.17
C THR A 330 2.92 0.27 3.69
N VAL A 331 2.31 1.42 3.38
CA VAL A 331 2.03 1.78 2.00
C VAL A 331 3.24 2.51 1.43
N VAL A 332 4.00 1.81 0.59
CA VAL A 332 5.22 2.30 -0.06
C VAL A 332 5.07 2.20 -1.56
N ASP A 333 5.22 3.32 -2.24
CA ASP A 333 5.12 3.41 -3.68
C ASP A 333 6.49 3.29 -4.35
N VAL A 334 6.52 2.56 -5.46
CA VAL A 334 7.73 2.20 -6.18
C VAL A 334 7.56 2.38 -7.69
N LEU A 335 8.69 2.64 -8.36
CA LEU A 335 8.78 2.52 -9.82
C LEU A 335 9.40 1.18 -10.15
N VAL A 336 8.70 0.38 -10.96
CA VAL A 336 9.19 -0.91 -11.48
C VAL A 336 9.58 -0.74 -12.93
N ALA A 337 10.80 -1.12 -13.30
CA ALA A 337 11.25 -1.17 -14.68
C ALA A 337 11.24 -2.61 -15.20
N SER A 338 10.88 -2.81 -16.45
CA SER A 338 10.89 -4.15 -17.07
C SER A 338 12.30 -4.74 -17.11
N THR A 339 12.42 -6.07 -17.00
CA THR A 339 13.73 -6.73 -17.17
C THR A 339 14.34 -6.42 -18.54
N SER A 340 13.51 -6.29 -19.58
CA SER A 340 13.97 -5.93 -20.93
C SER A 340 14.67 -4.58 -20.99
N VAL A 341 14.14 -3.55 -20.32
CA VAL A 341 14.78 -2.21 -20.33
C VAL A 341 16.03 -2.19 -19.45
N ILE A 342 16.02 -2.88 -18.31
CA ILE A 342 17.20 -3.00 -17.44
C ILE A 342 18.37 -3.66 -18.16
N ASP A 343 18.11 -4.76 -18.88
CA ASP A 343 19.15 -5.52 -19.58
C ASP A 343 19.59 -4.85 -20.89
N GLY A 344 18.67 -4.15 -21.56
CA GLY A 344 18.89 -3.56 -22.89
C GLY A 344 19.46 -2.14 -22.87
N ASP A 345 19.01 -1.30 -21.93
CA ASP A 345 19.37 0.12 -21.82
C ASP A 345 19.33 0.58 -20.34
N PRO A 346 20.29 0.15 -19.50
CA PRO A 346 20.35 0.58 -18.10
C PRO A 346 20.54 2.10 -17.95
N ASP A 347 21.10 2.78 -18.96
CA ASP A 347 21.26 4.22 -18.97
C ASP A 347 19.90 4.94 -19.12
N LEU A 348 18.93 4.33 -19.80
CA LEU A 348 17.56 4.84 -19.87
C LEU A 348 16.89 4.78 -18.51
N VAL A 349 17.05 3.66 -17.79
CA VAL A 349 16.53 3.50 -16.43
C VAL A 349 17.12 4.58 -15.52
N ALA A 350 18.44 4.78 -15.55
CA ALA A 350 19.10 5.83 -14.78
C ALA A 350 18.62 7.24 -15.18
N ALA A 351 18.44 7.51 -16.48
CA ALA A 351 17.97 8.81 -16.96
C ALA A 351 16.55 9.15 -16.44
N VAL A 352 15.62 8.19 -16.50
CA VAL A 352 14.24 8.36 -15.99
C VAL A 352 14.25 8.61 -14.48
N VAL A 353 14.95 7.76 -13.72
CA VAL A 353 15.01 7.88 -12.25
C VAL A 353 15.68 9.19 -11.81
N THR A 354 16.77 9.60 -12.46
CA THR A 354 17.41 10.90 -12.18
C THR A 354 16.49 12.07 -12.53
N ALA A 355 15.76 12.01 -13.65
CA ALA A 355 14.84 13.07 -14.04
C ALA A 355 13.72 13.26 -13.01
N TYR A 356 13.12 12.16 -12.55
CA TYR A 356 12.14 12.17 -11.46
C TYR A 356 12.70 12.82 -10.19
N TYR A 357 13.81 12.32 -9.66
CA TYR A 357 14.37 12.84 -8.40
C TYR A 357 14.85 14.30 -8.50
N ARG A 358 15.33 14.73 -9.67
CA ARG A 358 15.65 16.14 -9.91
C ARG A 358 14.40 17.01 -9.77
N ARG A 359 13.27 16.56 -10.33
CA ARG A 359 12.00 17.28 -10.22
C ARG A 359 11.50 17.33 -8.77
N VAL A 360 11.58 16.21 -8.05
CA VAL A 360 11.24 16.17 -6.61
C VAL A 360 12.08 17.15 -5.80
N LEU A 361 13.40 17.20 -6.02
CA LEU A 361 14.27 18.16 -5.32
C LEU A 361 13.85 19.62 -5.61
N ALA A 362 13.50 19.95 -6.85
CA ALA A 362 13.01 21.27 -7.21
C ALA A 362 11.67 21.60 -6.53
N GLN A 363 10.72 20.65 -6.52
CA GLN A 363 9.42 20.78 -5.86
C GLN A 363 9.55 20.94 -4.34
N GLN A 364 10.52 20.27 -3.71
CA GLN A 364 10.75 20.42 -2.28
C GLN A 364 11.26 21.82 -1.91
N GLN A 365 11.93 22.51 -2.84
CA GLN A 365 12.36 23.91 -2.68
C GLN A 365 11.24 24.91 -2.96
N ASP A 366 10.20 24.51 -3.71
CA ASP A 366 9.05 25.34 -4.07
C ASP A 366 7.72 24.60 -3.80
N GLN A 367 7.32 24.61 -2.52
CA GLN A 367 6.08 23.98 -2.06
C GLN A 367 4.82 24.58 -2.71
N ALA A 368 4.86 25.85 -3.12
CA ALA A 368 3.72 26.49 -3.77
C ALA A 368 3.50 25.91 -5.17
N ALA A 369 4.58 25.77 -5.95
CA ALA A 369 4.53 25.12 -7.25
C ALA A 369 4.11 23.65 -7.15
N LEU A 370 4.55 22.91 -6.12
CA LEU A 370 4.10 21.54 -5.90
C LEU A 370 2.59 21.46 -5.61
N ARG A 371 2.07 22.34 -4.75
CA ARG A 371 0.63 22.42 -4.45
C ARG A 371 -0.19 22.77 -5.69
N GLU A 372 0.27 23.74 -6.49
CA GLU A 372 -0.38 24.12 -7.74
C GLU A 372 -0.40 22.95 -8.74
N GLN A 373 0.72 22.21 -8.83
CA GLN A 373 0.83 21.05 -9.70
C GLN A 373 -0.12 19.92 -9.27
N VAL A 374 -0.22 19.62 -7.97
CA VAL A 374 -1.16 18.62 -7.44
C VAL A 374 -2.60 19.10 -7.63
N SER A 375 -2.91 20.35 -7.30
CA SER A 375 -4.24 20.95 -7.50
C SER A 375 -4.70 20.86 -8.95
N THR A 376 -3.84 21.26 -9.90
CA THR A 376 -4.17 21.23 -11.33
C THR A 376 -4.22 19.80 -11.87
N GLY A 377 -3.29 18.95 -11.46
CA GLY A 377 -3.17 17.57 -11.96
C GLY A 377 -4.30 16.67 -11.48
N ASP A 378 -4.74 16.86 -10.25
CA ASP A 378 -5.69 15.97 -9.58
C ASP A 378 -7.09 16.60 -9.53
N GLY A 379 -7.24 17.85 -9.98
CA GLY A 379 -8.52 18.57 -10.03
C GLY A 379 -9.07 18.93 -8.65
N VAL A 380 -8.18 19.14 -7.67
CA VAL A 380 -8.53 19.41 -6.27
C VAL A 380 -8.23 20.85 -5.90
N GLU A 381 -8.92 21.38 -4.89
CA GLU A 381 -8.68 22.73 -4.39
C GLU A 381 -7.28 22.83 -3.72
N PRO A 382 -6.64 24.03 -3.69
CA PRO A 382 -5.30 24.17 -3.11
C PRO A 382 -5.16 23.69 -1.66
N GLY A 383 -6.21 23.82 -0.84
CA GLY A 383 -6.23 23.30 0.53
C GLY A 383 -6.26 21.77 0.60
N GLU A 384 -6.97 21.12 -0.31
CA GLU A 384 -7.04 19.66 -0.44
C GLU A 384 -5.72 19.11 -0.99
N ALA A 385 -5.06 19.83 -1.90
CA ALA A 385 -3.71 19.52 -2.34
C ALA A 385 -2.70 19.61 -1.18
N GLU A 386 -2.81 20.62 -0.30
CA GLU A 386 -1.96 20.74 0.88
C GLU A 386 -2.17 19.58 1.87
N GLN A 387 -3.42 19.18 2.13
CA GLN A 387 -3.74 18.03 2.98
C GLN A 387 -3.24 16.72 2.39
N THR A 388 -3.42 16.52 1.08
CA THR A 388 -2.90 15.36 0.35
C THR A 388 -1.39 15.28 0.50
N LEU A 389 -0.66 16.37 0.24
CA LEU A 389 0.80 16.42 0.38
C LEU A 389 1.27 16.21 1.83
N ALA A 390 0.50 16.65 2.82
CA ALA A 390 0.82 16.42 4.23
C ALA A 390 0.76 14.93 4.61
N GLY A 391 -0.11 14.17 3.94
CA GLY A 391 -0.23 12.71 4.08
C GLY A 391 0.85 11.90 3.37
N LEU A 392 1.83 12.53 2.71
CA LEU A 392 2.83 11.85 1.87
C LEU A 392 4.27 12.17 2.29
N CYS A 393 5.12 11.13 2.27
CA CYS A 393 6.57 11.26 2.34
C CYS A 393 7.18 11.03 0.96
N ILE A 394 7.20 12.07 0.12
CA ILE A 394 7.81 11.99 -1.22
C ILE A 394 9.33 11.96 -1.11
N PHE A 395 9.95 10.88 -1.60
CA PHE A 395 11.38 10.65 -1.50
C PHE A 395 12.16 11.43 -2.56
N ASP A 396 13.20 12.11 -2.10
CA ASP A 396 14.27 12.59 -2.97
C ASP A 396 15.37 11.49 -3.09
N PRO A 397 16.44 11.68 -3.88
CA PRO A 397 17.42 10.62 -4.08
C PRO A 397 18.26 10.32 -2.83
N PHE A 398 18.29 11.20 -1.84
CA PHE A 398 18.98 11.00 -0.55
C PHE A 398 18.09 10.24 0.43
N GLY A 399 16.81 10.60 0.50
CA GLY A 399 15.78 9.89 1.26
C GLY A 399 15.51 8.48 0.73
N ALA A 400 15.59 8.27 -0.59
CA ALA A 400 15.41 6.97 -1.21
C ALA A 400 16.59 6.01 -0.98
N LYS A 401 17.84 6.50 -0.91
CA LYS A 401 19.03 5.65 -0.83
C LYS A 401 19.02 4.62 0.33
N PRO A 402 18.62 4.97 1.57
CA PRO A 402 18.47 3.99 2.66
C PRO A 402 17.47 2.84 2.39
N TRP A 403 16.55 3.02 1.44
CA TRP A 403 15.67 1.93 1.01
C TRP A 403 16.38 0.86 0.20
N PHE A 404 17.45 1.23 -0.51
CA PHE A 404 18.17 0.31 -1.41
C PHE A 404 19.48 -0.22 -0.82
N VAL A 405 20.03 0.45 0.19
CA VAL A 405 21.37 0.16 0.71
C VAL A 405 21.28 -0.29 2.17
N ALA A 406 21.64 -1.55 2.42
CA ALA A 406 21.85 -2.05 3.77
C ALA A 406 23.13 -1.43 4.38
N THR A 407 23.13 -1.23 5.70
CA THR A 407 24.33 -0.88 6.46
C THR A 407 24.89 -2.12 7.14
N GLN A 408 26.12 -2.03 7.68
CA GLN A 408 26.73 -3.16 8.39
C GLN A 408 25.83 -3.73 9.50
N ASP A 409 25.09 -2.85 10.17
CA ASP A 409 24.29 -3.21 11.35
C ASP A 409 22.79 -3.31 11.06
N ARG A 410 22.30 -2.97 9.86
CA ARG A 410 20.86 -2.91 9.56
C ARG A 410 20.56 -3.26 8.11
N PRO A 411 19.50 -4.08 7.86
CA PRO A 411 19.00 -4.29 6.51
C PRO A 411 18.50 -2.97 5.90
N SER A 412 18.39 -2.95 4.57
CA SER A 412 17.77 -1.81 3.88
C SER A 412 16.31 -1.60 4.32
N LEU A 413 15.76 -0.39 4.18
CA LEU A 413 14.35 -0.18 4.56
C LEU A 413 13.39 -0.98 3.69
N LEU A 414 13.76 -1.26 2.44
CA LEU A 414 12.93 -2.07 1.54
C LEU A 414 12.92 -3.54 1.95
N ASP A 415 14.04 -4.08 2.42
CA ASP A 415 14.10 -5.45 2.95
C ASP A 415 13.18 -5.64 4.16
N GLN A 416 13.12 -4.64 5.05
CA GLN A 416 12.18 -4.62 6.17
C GLN A 416 10.73 -4.55 5.68
N ALA A 417 10.40 -3.59 4.81
CA ALA A 417 9.05 -3.45 4.26
C ALA A 417 8.59 -4.69 3.47
N ILE A 418 9.50 -5.40 2.79
CA ILE A 418 9.20 -6.68 2.13
C ILE A 418 8.85 -7.75 3.17
N GLY A 419 9.62 -7.84 4.26
CA GLY A 419 9.34 -8.77 5.35
C GLY A 419 7.96 -8.54 5.98
N ASP A 420 7.67 -7.28 6.32
CA ASP A 420 6.41 -6.84 6.94
C ASP A 420 5.22 -7.20 6.03
N ALA A 421 5.27 -6.77 4.77
CA ALA A 421 4.21 -7.03 3.79
C ALA A 421 4.01 -8.52 3.52
N TRP A 422 5.09 -9.27 3.39
CA TRP A 422 5.03 -10.70 3.13
C TRP A 422 4.41 -11.47 4.30
N PHE A 423 4.80 -11.14 5.54
CA PHE A 423 4.23 -11.73 6.74
C PHE A 423 2.71 -11.53 6.79
N ASN A 424 2.23 -10.31 6.51
CA ASN A 424 0.79 -10.04 6.51
C ASN A 424 0.06 -10.75 5.38
N TYR A 425 0.66 -10.88 4.21
CA TYR A 425 0.08 -11.67 3.13
C TYR A 425 0.07 -13.17 3.41
N GLU A 426 1.07 -13.71 4.09
CA GLU A 426 1.10 -15.12 4.49
C GLU A 426 0.02 -15.41 5.52
N ARG A 427 -0.12 -14.54 6.54
CA ARG A 427 -1.20 -14.62 7.54
C ARG A 427 -2.58 -14.58 6.89
N ALA A 428 -2.75 -13.74 5.86
CA ALA A 428 -3.98 -13.65 5.08
C ALA A 428 -4.18 -14.80 4.07
N GLY A 429 -3.23 -15.75 3.98
CA GLY A 429 -3.27 -16.86 3.03
C GLY A 429 -3.13 -16.45 1.56
N LYS A 430 -2.63 -15.24 1.29
CA LYS A 430 -2.41 -14.72 -0.08
C LYS A 430 -1.09 -15.17 -0.68
N VAL A 431 -0.08 -15.40 0.16
CA VAL A 431 1.21 -15.98 -0.23
C VAL A 431 1.58 -17.13 0.70
N SER A 432 2.64 -17.85 0.36
CA SER A 432 3.18 -18.94 1.17
C SER A 432 4.68 -19.07 0.97
N GLY A 433 5.41 -19.44 2.03
CA GLY A 433 6.84 -19.72 1.97
C GLY A 433 7.70 -18.51 2.33
N GLU A 434 8.99 -18.59 2.03
CA GLU A 434 9.94 -17.53 2.40
C GLU A 434 9.74 -16.26 1.55
N PRO A 435 9.92 -15.06 2.15
CA PRO A 435 9.88 -13.81 1.43
C PRO A 435 10.95 -13.77 0.33
N PRO A 436 10.68 -13.08 -0.79
CA PRO A 436 11.66 -12.90 -1.85
C PRO A 436 12.85 -12.09 -1.33
N LEU A 437 14.06 -12.45 -1.76
CA LEU A 437 15.25 -11.68 -1.43
C LEU A 437 15.16 -10.30 -2.10
N VAL A 438 15.51 -9.25 -1.35
CA VAL A 438 15.54 -7.87 -1.87
C VAL A 438 16.40 -7.75 -3.14
N SER A 439 17.48 -8.52 -3.25
CA SER A 439 18.36 -8.55 -4.43
C SER A 439 17.67 -9.04 -5.71
N ASP A 440 16.63 -9.86 -5.57
CA ASP A 440 15.88 -10.40 -6.70
C ASP A 440 14.89 -9.37 -7.23
N LEU A 441 14.33 -8.56 -6.33
CA LEU A 441 13.31 -7.55 -6.64
C LEU A 441 13.88 -6.20 -7.08
N VAL A 442 15.15 -5.91 -6.79
CA VAL A 442 15.68 -4.54 -6.84
C VAL A 442 16.79 -4.37 -7.88
N TYR A 443 16.76 -3.21 -8.56
CA TYR A 443 17.87 -2.68 -9.36
C TYR A 443 18.33 -1.33 -8.78
N ALA A 444 19.16 -1.41 -7.74
CA ALA A 444 19.60 -0.24 -6.95
C ALA A 444 20.46 0.76 -7.72
N SER A 445 21.07 0.35 -8.84
CA SER A 445 22.01 1.20 -9.59
C SER A 445 21.39 2.52 -10.01
N ALA A 446 20.10 2.54 -10.38
CA ALA A 446 19.43 3.75 -10.84
C ALA A 446 19.35 4.82 -9.73
N VAL A 447 18.95 4.45 -8.51
CA VAL A 447 18.92 5.36 -7.35
C VAL A 447 20.32 5.83 -6.97
N LEU A 448 21.30 4.93 -6.97
CA LEU A 448 22.69 5.29 -6.65
C LEU A 448 23.28 6.26 -7.67
N THR A 449 22.99 6.07 -8.96
CA THR A 449 23.39 7.01 -10.01
C THR A 449 22.71 8.37 -9.84
N ALA A 450 21.41 8.41 -9.55
CA ALA A 450 20.70 9.67 -9.30
C ALA A 450 21.26 10.40 -8.07
N ASN A 451 21.50 9.69 -6.96
CA ASN A 451 22.11 10.23 -5.75
C ASN A 451 23.49 10.85 -6.04
N GLN A 452 24.33 10.16 -6.83
CA GLN A 452 25.65 10.67 -7.23
C GLN A 452 25.56 11.90 -8.15
N GLN A 453 24.68 11.88 -9.15
CA GLN A 453 24.55 12.97 -10.12
C GLN A 453 23.95 14.23 -9.50
N LEU A 454 23.10 14.08 -8.49
CA LEU A 454 22.40 15.18 -7.81
C LEU A 454 23.08 15.61 -6.50
N ALA A 455 24.25 15.05 -6.17
CA ALA A 455 24.98 15.34 -4.94
C ALA A 455 25.34 16.83 -4.74
N ALA A 456 25.45 17.61 -5.82
CA ALA A 456 25.68 19.06 -5.73
C ALA A 456 24.49 19.83 -5.12
N SER A 457 23.29 19.23 -5.15
CA SER A 457 22.06 19.75 -4.54
C SER A 457 21.75 19.09 -3.20
N ALA A 458 22.69 18.31 -2.64
CA ALA A 458 22.48 17.54 -1.43
C ALA A 458 22.31 18.42 -0.18
N PRO A 459 21.49 17.98 0.79
CA PRO A 459 21.54 18.51 2.15
C PRO A 459 22.89 18.21 2.81
N ALA A 460 23.17 18.85 3.96
CA ALA A 460 24.41 18.64 4.70
C ALA A 460 24.59 17.18 5.18
N ALA A 461 23.50 16.48 5.46
CA ALA A 461 23.46 15.05 5.72
C ALA A 461 22.22 14.42 5.06
N ASP A 462 22.31 13.14 4.64
CA ASP A 462 21.19 12.40 4.03
C ASP A 462 19.94 12.38 4.95
N SER A 463 20.14 12.33 6.28
CA SER A 463 19.07 12.38 7.29
C SER A 463 18.35 13.73 7.37
N ASP A 464 18.96 14.78 6.85
CA ASP A 464 18.43 16.14 6.87
C ASP A 464 17.62 16.44 5.59
N SER A 465 17.57 15.48 4.65
CA SER A 465 16.71 15.58 3.47
C SER A 465 15.24 15.72 3.90
N PRO A 466 14.48 16.66 3.32
CA PRO A 466 13.03 16.77 3.53
C PRO A 466 12.25 15.51 3.13
N GLY A 467 12.82 14.73 2.21
CA GLY A 467 12.30 13.44 1.76
C GLY A 467 12.84 12.25 2.55
N SER A 468 13.64 12.43 3.61
CA SER A 468 14.06 11.30 4.44
C SER A 468 12.91 10.80 5.33
N VAL A 469 12.90 9.49 5.61
CA VAL A 469 11.91 8.89 6.54
C VAL A 469 11.92 9.58 7.90
N ALA A 470 13.10 9.91 8.43
CA ALA A 470 13.24 10.62 9.70
C ALA A 470 12.60 12.01 9.66
N ALA A 471 12.83 12.78 8.60
CA ALA A 471 12.22 14.10 8.43
C ALA A 471 10.69 13.99 8.30
N CYS A 472 10.18 13.01 7.55
CA CYS A 472 8.75 12.78 7.39
C CYS A 472 8.06 12.41 8.72
N LEU A 473 8.64 11.50 9.50
CA LEU A 473 8.12 11.09 10.80
C LEU A 473 8.14 12.24 11.83
N ALA A 474 9.08 13.17 11.69
CA ALA A 474 9.21 14.35 12.53
C ALA A 474 8.19 15.47 12.21
N ARG A 475 7.50 15.43 11.06
CA ARG A 475 6.47 16.43 10.72
C ARG A 475 5.36 16.44 11.78
N PRO A 476 4.77 17.60 12.13
CA PRO A 476 3.63 17.67 13.04
C PRO A 476 2.49 16.78 12.55
N VAL A 477 1.74 16.20 13.49
CA VAL A 477 0.50 15.47 13.21
C VAL A 477 -0.66 16.44 13.33
N GLU A 478 -1.38 16.67 12.23
CA GLU A 478 -2.74 17.23 12.31
C GLU A 478 -3.64 16.25 13.05
N PRO A 479 -4.57 16.75 13.88
CA PRO A 479 -4.81 16.23 15.22
C PRO A 479 -4.90 14.71 15.25
N ALA A 480 -4.12 14.11 16.15
CA ALA A 480 -4.10 12.68 16.38
C ALA A 480 -5.54 12.13 16.52
N PRO A 481 -5.77 10.87 16.09
CA PRO A 481 -7.04 10.18 16.33
C PRO A 481 -7.58 10.48 17.72
N LYS A 482 -8.89 10.72 17.83
CA LYS A 482 -9.52 10.84 19.14
C LYS A 482 -9.62 9.44 19.73
N GLY A 483 -8.93 9.20 20.84
CA GLY A 483 -9.05 7.95 21.60
C GLY A 483 -7.85 7.02 21.45
N ASP A 484 -7.76 6.06 22.37
CA ASP A 484 -6.75 5.01 22.34
C ASP A 484 -7.07 4.02 21.19
N LEU A 485 -6.06 3.34 20.62
CA LEU A 485 -6.23 2.31 19.58
C LEU A 485 -7.04 1.07 20.04
N GLY A 486 -7.66 1.14 21.22
CA GLY A 486 -8.25 0.01 21.90
C GLY A 486 -7.20 -0.96 22.45
N PRO A 487 -7.65 -2.06 23.07
CA PRO A 487 -6.73 -3.04 23.59
C PRO A 487 -6.19 -3.98 22.51
N LEU A 488 -4.87 -4.16 22.48
CA LEU A 488 -4.21 -5.20 21.69
C LEU A 488 -4.24 -6.50 22.50
N ILE A 489 -4.97 -7.51 22.01
CA ILE A 489 -5.08 -8.77 22.74
C ILE A 489 -3.80 -9.58 22.56
N LEU A 490 -3.24 -10.11 23.66
CA LEU A 490 -2.09 -11.01 23.60
C LEU A 490 -2.43 -12.26 22.75
N PRO A 491 -1.54 -12.70 21.85
CA PRO A 491 -1.79 -13.88 21.04
C PRO A 491 -2.15 -15.11 21.90
N GLN A 492 -3.04 -15.96 21.38
CA GLN A 492 -3.35 -17.23 22.03
C GLN A 492 -2.15 -18.17 21.87
N LEU A 493 -1.63 -18.68 22.99
CA LEU A 493 -0.53 -19.65 22.99
C LEU A 493 -1.05 -21.05 23.30
N ASP A 494 -0.37 -22.08 22.80
CA ASP A 494 -0.54 -23.48 23.21
C ASP A 494 0.04 -23.67 24.62
N GLY A 495 -0.58 -23.02 25.61
CA GLY A 495 -0.10 -22.97 26.99
C GLY A 495 -0.42 -21.65 27.69
N SER A 496 0.03 -21.54 28.93
CA SER A 496 -0.08 -20.28 29.69
C SER A 496 1.06 -19.34 29.30
N TRP A 497 0.76 -18.06 29.12
CA TRP A 497 1.74 -16.98 29.03
C TRP A 497 2.64 -16.88 30.27
N PHE A 498 2.16 -17.38 31.41
CA PHE A 498 2.80 -17.22 32.70
C PHE A 498 2.96 -18.57 33.42
N THR A 499 4.07 -18.72 34.12
CA THR A 499 4.32 -19.82 35.06
C THR A 499 4.69 -19.25 36.42
N THR A 500 4.38 -19.97 37.49
CA THR A 500 4.79 -19.58 38.84
C THR A 500 6.16 -20.19 39.17
N ASP A 501 7.11 -19.38 39.60
CA ASP A 501 8.43 -19.78 40.10
C ASP A 501 8.66 -19.38 41.58
N GLU A 502 9.88 -19.55 42.09
CA GLU A 502 10.24 -19.23 43.48
C GLU A 502 10.16 -17.72 43.81
N THR A 503 10.13 -16.85 42.79
CA THR A 503 10.11 -15.39 42.91
C THR A 503 8.75 -14.78 42.60
N GLY A 504 7.85 -15.50 41.94
CA GLY A 504 6.50 -15.06 41.61
C GLY A 504 5.97 -15.63 40.30
N GLU A 505 5.02 -14.93 39.67
CA GLU A 505 4.62 -15.24 38.28
C GLU A 505 5.70 -14.68 37.34
N VAL A 506 6.18 -15.51 36.41
CA VAL A 506 7.14 -15.15 35.35
C VAL A 506 6.59 -15.52 33.98
N VAL A 507 7.04 -14.84 32.93
CA VAL A 507 6.69 -15.20 31.55
C VAL A 507 7.18 -16.63 31.29
N ALA A 508 6.31 -17.49 30.78
CA ALA A 508 6.65 -18.87 30.48
C ALA A 508 7.75 -18.90 29.41
N GLN A 509 8.69 -19.83 29.49
CA GLN A 509 9.80 -19.92 28.52
C GLN A 509 9.30 -20.06 27.06
N GLY A 510 8.15 -20.71 26.84
CA GLY A 510 7.52 -20.81 25.51
C GLY A 510 6.79 -19.54 25.06
N ALA A 511 6.51 -18.61 25.96
CA ALA A 511 5.89 -17.32 25.70
C ALA A 511 6.91 -16.19 25.47
N GLU A 512 8.19 -16.38 25.82
CA GLU A 512 9.25 -15.38 25.57
C GLU A 512 9.38 -15.07 24.06
N VAL A 513 9.18 -16.04 23.16
CA VAL A 513 9.15 -15.79 21.70
C VAL A 513 8.01 -14.83 21.33
N ALA A 514 6.83 -15.00 21.93
CA ALA A 514 5.71 -14.11 21.70
C ALA A 514 5.91 -12.73 22.36
N VAL A 515 6.71 -12.64 23.42
CA VAL A 515 7.15 -11.35 24.00
C VAL A 515 8.12 -10.64 23.07
N ASP A 516 8.97 -11.38 22.36
CA ASP A 516 9.90 -10.81 21.38
C ASP A 516 9.15 -10.24 20.19
N GLU A 517 8.25 -11.02 19.61
CA GLU A 517 7.36 -10.57 18.52
C GLU A 517 6.52 -9.36 18.96
N LEU A 518 5.97 -9.40 20.17
CA LEU A 518 5.24 -8.27 20.72
C LEU A 518 6.15 -7.05 20.91
N ALA A 519 7.37 -7.21 21.41
CA ALA A 519 8.31 -6.11 21.57
C ALA A 519 8.65 -5.47 20.21
N ASP A 520 8.86 -6.28 19.17
CA ASP A 520 9.15 -5.81 17.82
C ASP A 520 7.95 -5.05 17.24
N ILE A 521 6.74 -5.61 17.33
CA ILE A 521 5.49 -4.91 16.95
C ILE A 521 5.38 -3.57 17.67
N LEU A 522 5.60 -3.54 18.98
CA LEU A 522 5.49 -2.32 19.77
C LEU A 522 6.58 -1.27 19.43
N ALA A 523 7.78 -1.72 19.05
CA ALA A 523 8.84 -0.84 18.58
C ALA A 523 8.50 -0.23 17.20
N GLU A 524 7.86 -1.01 16.32
CA GLU A 524 7.49 -0.62 14.96
C GLU A 524 6.28 0.32 14.90
N LEU A 525 5.23 0.04 15.70
CA LEU A 525 4.03 0.87 15.78
C LEU A 525 4.33 2.30 16.23
N GLY A 526 5.51 2.56 16.82
CA GLY A 526 5.95 3.91 17.17
C GLY A 526 4.97 4.66 18.08
N CYS A 527 4.15 3.92 18.85
CA CYS A 527 2.88 4.37 19.41
C CYS A 527 2.98 5.76 20.07
N ARG A 528 2.15 6.69 19.59
CA ARG A 528 2.00 8.04 20.15
C ARG A 528 1.01 8.08 21.31
N ASP A 529 0.01 7.21 21.30
CA ASP A 529 -1.05 7.15 22.30
C ASP A 529 -1.28 5.71 22.78
N ALA A 530 -1.84 5.59 23.96
CA ALA A 530 -1.77 4.40 24.79
C ALA A 530 -2.33 3.14 24.12
N LEU A 531 -1.49 2.11 24.01
CA LEU A 531 -1.97 0.76 23.75
C LEU A 531 -2.47 0.14 25.05
N ASN A 532 -3.49 -0.72 25.01
CA ASN A 532 -3.89 -1.53 26.17
C ASN A 532 -3.64 -3.01 25.85
N LEU A 533 -2.59 -3.65 26.38
CA LEU A 533 -2.44 -5.09 26.12
C LEU A 533 -3.45 -5.89 26.96
N ASP A 534 -4.40 -6.63 26.37
CA ASP A 534 -5.37 -7.47 27.09
C ASP A 534 -5.01 -8.96 26.99
N GLY A 535 -4.76 -9.64 28.11
CA GLY A 535 -4.53 -11.08 28.08
C GLY A 535 -4.19 -11.73 29.42
N GLY A 536 -4.61 -12.99 29.57
CA GLY A 536 -4.31 -13.84 30.72
C GLY A 536 -5.44 -13.95 31.74
N GLY A 537 -6.34 -14.94 31.57
CA GLY A 537 -7.31 -15.29 32.61
C GLY A 537 -6.63 -15.77 33.89
N SER A 538 -7.04 -15.27 35.05
CA SER A 538 -6.62 -15.82 36.36
C SER A 538 -7.67 -16.80 36.86
N ASP A 539 -7.27 -17.85 37.57
CA ASP A 539 -8.27 -18.74 38.21
C ASP A 539 -8.87 -18.11 39.48
N GLY A 540 -8.35 -16.95 39.92
CA GLY A 540 -8.72 -16.25 41.15
C GLY A 540 -9.93 -15.34 40.99
N LYS A 541 -10.81 -15.30 42.01
CA LYS A 541 -11.94 -14.36 42.06
C LYS A 541 -11.63 -13.11 42.90
N GLY A 542 -12.16 -11.96 42.49
CA GLY A 542 -12.07 -10.70 43.26
C GLY A 542 -10.62 -10.25 43.48
N ARG A 543 -10.30 -9.80 44.70
CA ARG A 543 -8.98 -9.24 45.07
C ARG A 543 -7.79 -10.19 44.77
N SER A 544 -8.01 -11.50 44.82
CA SER A 544 -6.95 -12.47 44.50
C SER A 544 -6.64 -12.51 43.00
N GLY A 545 -7.69 -12.42 42.16
CA GLY A 545 -7.53 -12.34 40.70
C GLY A 545 -6.90 -11.01 40.29
N GLU A 546 -7.28 -9.91 40.93
CA GLU A 546 -6.68 -8.58 40.71
C GLU A 546 -5.17 -8.57 41.01
N ALA A 547 -4.76 -9.12 42.15
CA ALA A 547 -3.36 -9.23 42.53
C ALA A 547 -2.56 -10.13 41.55
N GLN A 548 -3.15 -11.25 41.12
CA GLN A 548 -2.52 -12.15 40.15
C GLN A 548 -2.38 -11.52 38.77
N GLY A 549 -3.41 -10.81 38.30
CA GLY A 549 -3.36 -10.06 37.04
C GLY A 549 -2.29 -8.98 37.05
N LYS A 550 -2.18 -8.24 38.16
CA LYS A 550 -1.13 -7.24 38.34
C LYS A 550 0.27 -7.85 38.32
N ALA A 551 0.48 -8.99 38.99
CA ALA A 551 1.77 -9.67 38.99
C ALA A 551 2.17 -10.15 37.58
N ARG A 552 1.22 -10.71 36.82
CA ARG A 552 1.43 -11.12 35.42
C ARG A 552 1.72 -9.95 34.50
N ALA A 553 0.99 -8.84 34.66
CA ALA A 553 1.26 -7.60 33.95
C ALA A 553 2.68 -7.07 34.23
N GLN A 554 3.13 -7.11 35.48
CA GLN A 554 4.49 -6.73 35.85
C GLN A 554 5.54 -7.68 35.25
N ALA A 555 5.27 -8.98 35.19
CA ALA A 555 6.16 -9.94 34.55
C ALA A 555 6.29 -9.70 33.04
N LEU A 556 5.19 -9.40 32.35
CA LEU A 556 5.21 -9.04 30.93
C LEU A 556 5.98 -7.74 30.70
N ILE A 557 5.72 -6.69 31.50
CA ILE A 557 6.44 -5.42 31.42
C ILE A 557 7.94 -5.65 31.62
N ALA A 558 8.34 -6.44 32.63
CA ALA A 558 9.75 -6.75 32.84
C ALA A 558 10.37 -7.49 31.63
N GLY A 559 9.61 -8.37 30.98
CA GLY A 559 10.01 -8.98 29.71
C GLY A 559 10.26 -7.95 28.61
N LEU A 560 9.31 -7.04 28.42
CA LEU A 560 9.37 -5.95 27.45
C LEU A 560 10.49 -4.93 27.75
N GLU A 561 10.72 -4.57 29.02
CA GLU A 561 11.79 -3.65 29.44
C GLU A 561 13.19 -4.20 29.15
N ARG A 562 13.39 -5.52 29.25
CA ARG A 562 14.67 -6.18 28.88
C ARG A 562 15.00 -6.01 27.40
N ARG A 563 14.04 -5.62 26.58
CA ARG A 563 14.20 -5.30 25.15
C ARG A 563 14.40 -3.82 24.87
N GLU A 564 14.67 -3.03 25.91
CA GLU A 564 15.01 -1.61 25.81
C GLU A 564 13.94 -0.76 25.10
N LEU A 565 12.67 -1.17 25.17
CA LEU A 565 11.57 -0.40 24.60
C LEU A 565 11.47 0.96 25.30
N ALA A 566 11.55 2.03 24.51
CA ALA A 566 11.47 3.42 24.99
C ALA A 566 10.03 3.86 25.30
N MET A 567 9.33 3.09 26.12
CA MET A 567 7.94 3.31 26.49
C MET A 567 7.74 3.24 28.01
N THR A 568 6.92 4.13 28.54
CA THR A 568 6.39 4.02 29.90
C THR A 568 5.30 2.98 29.89
N MET A 569 5.42 1.96 30.74
CA MET A 569 4.48 0.85 30.84
C MET A 569 3.83 0.85 32.23
N GLU A 570 2.49 0.91 32.29
CA GLU A 570 1.75 0.82 33.55
C GLU A 570 1.00 -0.52 33.64
N ALA A 571 1.32 -1.36 34.62
CA ALA A 571 0.57 -2.59 34.90
C ALA A 571 -0.70 -2.30 35.69
N ARG A 572 -1.87 -2.57 35.09
CA ARG A 572 -3.15 -2.62 35.82
C ARG A 572 -3.70 -4.05 35.85
N GLY A 573 -4.33 -4.39 36.96
CA GLY A 573 -5.17 -5.58 37.08
C GLY A 573 -6.60 -5.09 37.31
N GLU A 574 -7.52 -5.42 36.41
CA GLU A 574 -8.96 -5.13 36.60
C GLU A 574 -9.71 -6.44 36.82
N ALA A 575 -10.67 -6.43 37.75
CA ALA A 575 -11.58 -7.54 37.99
C ALA A 575 -12.94 -7.20 37.38
N ASP A 576 -13.36 -7.96 36.36
CA ASP A 576 -14.68 -7.80 35.72
C ASP A 576 -15.82 -8.29 36.65
N GLY A 577 -16.17 -7.47 37.64
CA GLY A 577 -17.33 -7.69 38.50
C GLY A 577 -17.29 -8.98 39.36
N LYS A 578 -18.48 -9.46 39.74
CA LYS A 578 -18.67 -10.59 40.70
C LYS A 578 -18.56 -11.98 40.06
N GLN A 579 -18.50 -12.07 38.72
CA GLN A 579 -18.35 -13.33 38.01
C GLN A 579 -16.91 -13.45 37.53
N ALA A 580 -16.24 -14.54 37.88
CA ALA A 580 -14.88 -14.81 37.45
C ALA A 580 -14.87 -15.69 36.18
N PRO A 581 -13.79 -15.71 35.38
CA PRO A 581 -12.53 -14.98 35.58
C PRO A 581 -12.06 -14.19 34.34
N ALA A 582 -11.70 -12.92 34.54
CA ALA A 582 -10.63 -12.31 33.76
C ALA A 582 -10.00 -11.24 34.64
N SER A 583 -8.72 -11.42 34.96
CA SER A 583 -7.88 -10.27 35.29
C SER A 583 -7.46 -9.70 33.95
N ARG A 584 -7.87 -8.48 33.63
CA ARG A 584 -7.31 -7.80 32.46
C ARG A 584 -5.91 -7.35 32.82
N LEU A 585 -4.93 -7.91 32.13
CA LEU A 585 -3.65 -7.25 31.95
C LEU A 585 -3.99 -5.98 31.15
N ARG A 586 -3.49 -4.83 31.57
CA ARG A 586 -3.56 -3.60 30.78
C ARG A 586 -2.20 -2.96 30.94
N VAL A 587 -1.48 -2.87 29.85
CA VAL A 587 -0.18 -2.20 29.78
C VAL A 587 -0.38 -0.93 28.98
N LEU A 588 -0.45 0.20 29.66
CA LEU A 588 -0.55 1.51 29.04
C LEU A 588 0.83 1.90 28.48
N LEU A 589 0.97 2.04 27.17
CA LEU A 589 2.23 2.43 26.52
C LEU A 589 2.27 3.93 26.24
N ARG A 590 3.17 4.67 26.88
CA ARG A 590 3.35 6.12 26.61
C ARG A 590 4.80 6.45 26.32
N ARG A 591 5.11 7.18 25.25
CA ARG A 591 6.45 7.77 25.12
C ARG A 591 6.73 8.73 26.28
N PRO A 592 7.99 8.81 26.76
CA PRO A 592 8.38 9.89 27.66
C PRO A 592 8.15 11.24 26.97
N SER A 593 7.48 12.15 27.68
CA SER A 593 7.25 13.54 27.26
C SER A 593 8.56 14.33 27.11
#